data_AF-A0A938SAS2-F1
#
_entry.id   AF-A0A938SAS2-F1
#
_cell.length_a   1.000
_cell.length_b   1.000
_cell.length_c   1.000
_cell.angle_alpha   90.00
_cell.angle_beta   90.00
_cell.angle_gamma   90.00
#
_symmetry.space_group_name_H-M   'P 1'
#
loop_
_entity.id
_entity.type
_entity.pdbx_description
1 polymer ?
#
loop_
_entity_poly.entity_id
_entity_poly.type
_entity_poly.pdbx_seq_one_letter_code
_entity_poly.pdbx_strand_id
1 'polypeptide(L)'
;MTRGERLKEKLFTLNDRALFLERLEILKRCAAQFEGQAAGVKFGRTLKELLANVSLVIDEDDLIVGRVPEIVPTPEQEKFFQENRPFWWVPWFQTTGHLTISWEMLLQEGLGGLRDRAAKRLEALGGGPNLFGGSPQQVGDSDATSHPSQRDFLEGAMLCCDALATFAARYAAEARRLAAEAAGGRKEDLLRIAAALDHAPLNPARTFREAIQAIWLVDMALHAVVGARDFALGRLDQYLYPFYLRDTQAGILTDEQAQELVECLFIKCSEIVGYADQRSPKKRSHCQDSVQYVVLGGQKGEMAGRSLGGFGYGASVAKAHVSAVADRVQPVPSRRLP
;
A
#
# COMPACT_ATOMS: atom_id res chain seq x y z
N MET A 1 21.73 19.92 1.37
CA MET A 1 20.40 19.46 0.97
C MET A 1 20.06 18.20 1.76
N THR A 2 18.94 18.20 2.47
CA THR A 2 18.44 17.03 3.23
C THR A 2 17.96 15.94 2.30
N ARG A 3 17.76 14.71 2.80
CA ARG A 3 17.16 13.61 2.03
C ARG A 3 15.75 13.97 1.56
N GLY A 4 14.92 14.51 2.45
CA GLY A 4 13.56 14.95 2.12
C GLY A 4 13.54 16.00 1.01
N GLU A 5 14.48 16.94 0.99
CA GLU A 5 14.65 17.89 -0.13
C GLU A 5 14.98 17.17 -1.44
N ARG A 6 15.86 16.15 -1.44
CA ARG A 6 16.26 15.43 -2.67
C ARG A 6 15.12 14.61 -3.24
N LEU A 7 14.39 13.93 -2.36
CA LEU A 7 13.18 13.20 -2.73
C LEU A 7 12.10 14.13 -3.30
N LYS A 8 11.90 15.31 -2.69
CA LYS A 8 11.00 16.35 -3.21
C LYS A 8 11.44 16.87 -4.59
N GLU A 9 12.71 17.23 -4.78
CA GLU A 9 13.21 17.68 -6.08
C GLU A 9 13.06 16.60 -7.16
N LYS A 10 13.32 15.34 -6.83
CA LYS A 10 13.08 14.22 -7.74
C LYS A 10 11.60 14.11 -8.11
N LEU A 11 10.71 14.26 -7.14
CA LEU A 11 9.29 14.45 -7.37
C LEU A 11 8.98 15.79 -8.07
N PHE A 12 9.87 16.57 -8.66
CA PHE A 12 9.46 17.62 -9.62
C PHE A 12 9.95 17.30 -11.03
N THR A 13 10.70 16.20 -11.16
CA THR A 13 11.24 15.73 -12.44
C THR A 13 10.40 14.64 -13.10
N LEU A 14 9.37 14.12 -12.42
CA LEU A 14 8.52 13.07 -12.98
C LEU A 14 7.81 13.56 -14.25
N ASN A 15 7.72 12.66 -15.24
CA ASN A 15 7.15 12.96 -16.53
C ASN A 15 5.69 12.51 -16.59
N ASP A 16 4.76 13.40 -16.91
CA ASP A 16 3.33 13.08 -16.98
C ASP A 16 2.98 12.10 -18.11
N ARG A 17 3.89 11.93 -19.08
CA ARG A 17 3.81 10.88 -20.11
C ARG A 17 4.24 9.50 -19.58
N ALA A 18 4.84 9.40 -18.41
CA ALA A 18 5.24 8.10 -17.90
C ALA A 18 4.01 7.22 -17.64
N LEU A 19 4.12 5.91 -17.89
CA LEU A 19 3.06 4.95 -17.62
C LEU A 19 3.62 3.61 -17.13
N PHE A 20 2.82 2.91 -16.33
CA PHE A 20 3.14 1.58 -15.81
C PHE A 20 2.89 0.50 -16.87
N LEU A 21 3.76 0.41 -17.87
CA LEU A 21 3.55 -0.44 -19.05
C LEU A 21 3.55 -1.93 -18.70
N GLU A 22 4.43 -2.37 -17.80
CA GLU A 22 4.53 -3.77 -17.38
C GLU A 22 3.19 -4.30 -16.83
N ARG A 23 2.44 -3.46 -16.11
CA ARG A 23 1.10 -3.81 -15.61
C ARG A 23 0.16 -4.16 -16.76
N LEU A 24 0.14 -3.36 -17.83
CA LEU A 24 -0.69 -3.61 -19.00
C LEU A 24 -0.34 -4.95 -19.66
N GLU A 25 0.96 -5.19 -19.85
CA GLU A 25 1.47 -6.41 -20.46
C GLU A 25 1.14 -7.65 -19.63
N ILE A 26 1.30 -7.58 -18.31
CA ILE A 26 0.97 -8.67 -17.39
C ILE A 26 -0.55 -8.93 -17.37
N LEU A 27 -1.38 -7.88 -17.29
CA LEU A 27 -2.84 -8.04 -17.29
C LEU A 27 -3.37 -8.65 -18.59
N LYS A 28 -2.79 -8.26 -19.74
CA LYS A 28 -3.11 -8.89 -21.02
C LYS A 28 -2.83 -10.39 -21.00
N ARG A 29 -1.72 -10.84 -20.41
CA ARG A 29 -1.43 -12.28 -20.24
C ARG A 29 -2.39 -12.96 -19.27
N CYS A 30 -2.66 -12.33 -18.13
CA CYS A 30 -3.58 -12.85 -17.10
C CYS A 30 -5.00 -13.05 -17.63
N ALA A 31 -5.44 -12.22 -18.57
CA ALA A 31 -6.77 -12.31 -19.17
C ALA A 31 -7.04 -13.69 -19.79
N ALA A 32 -6.06 -14.21 -20.54
CA ALA A 32 -6.11 -15.54 -21.15
C ALA A 32 -5.78 -16.64 -20.12
N GLN A 33 -4.77 -16.43 -19.28
CA GLN A 33 -4.30 -17.44 -18.31
C GLN A 33 -5.36 -17.81 -17.26
N PHE A 34 -6.20 -16.86 -16.87
CA PHE A 34 -7.21 -17.03 -15.82
C PHE A 34 -8.65 -16.89 -16.34
N GLU A 35 -8.86 -17.18 -17.62
CA GLU A 35 -10.20 -17.27 -18.20
C GLU A 35 -11.03 -18.36 -17.51
N GLY A 36 -12.33 -18.09 -17.31
CA GLY A 36 -13.27 -19.04 -16.68
C GLY A 36 -13.08 -19.29 -15.17
N GLN A 37 -12.09 -18.68 -14.53
CA GLN A 37 -11.88 -18.83 -13.08
C GLN A 37 -12.86 -17.98 -12.27
N ALA A 38 -13.17 -18.45 -11.05
CA ALA A 38 -14.00 -17.72 -10.09
C ALA A 38 -13.38 -16.35 -9.77
N ALA A 39 -14.24 -15.35 -9.49
CA ALA A 39 -13.84 -13.94 -9.48
C ALA A 39 -12.79 -13.64 -8.40
N GLY A 40 -12.95 -14.16 -7.18
CA GLY A 40 -12.00 -13.97 -6.08
C GLY A 40 -10.65 -14.62 -6.36
N VAL A 41 -10.65 -15.88 -6.82
CA VAL A 41 -9.43 -16.59 -7.22
C VAL A 41 -8.72 -15.90 -8.39
N LYS A 42 -9.46 -15.46 -9.40
CA LYS A 42 -8.93 -14.72 -10.55
C LYS A 42 -8.29 -13.41 -10.14
N PHE A 43 -8.92 -12.67 -9.22
CA PHE A 43 -8.36 -11.44 -8.64
C PHE A 43 -7.04 -11.72 -7.92
N GLY A 44 -7.03 -12.69 -6.99
CA GLY A 44 -5.85 -13.03 -6.21
C GLY A 44 -4.67 -13.53 -7.07
N ARG A 45 -4.94 -14.36 -8.08
CA ARG A 45 -3.92 -14.82 -9.03
C ARG A 45 -3.38 -13.69 -9.90
N THR A 46 -4.23 -12.77 -10.32
CA THR A 46 -3.79 -11.58 -11.08
C THR A 46 -2.87 -10.70 -10.24
N LEU A 47 -3.20 -10.44 -8.97
CA LEU A 47 -2.31 -9.68 -8.06
C LEU A 47 -0.98 -10.40 -7.88
N LYS A 48 -1.01 -11.72 -7.71
CA LYS A 48 0.20 -12.55 -7.57
C LYS A 48 1.10 -12.46 -8.80
N GLU A 49 0.55 -12.57 -10.01
CA GLU A 49 1.33 -12.43 -11.25
C GLU A 49 1.93 -11.02 -11.39
N LEU A 50 1.18 -9.97 -11.08
CA LEU A 50 1.71 -8.61 -11.10
C LEU A 50 2.87 -8.46 -10.11
N LEU A 51 2.62 -8.75 -8.83
CA LEU A 51 3.61 -8.52 -7.78
C LEU A 51 4.81 -9.47 -7.83
N ALA A 52 4.71 -10.62 -8.50
CA ALA A 52 5.83 -11.51 -8.74
C ALA A 52 6.73 -11.06 -9.91
N ASN A 53 6.19 -10.34 -10.89
CA ASN A 53 6.88 -10.11 -12.17
C ASN A 53 7.19 -8.64 -12.48
N VAL A 54 6.57 -7.66 -11.81
CA VAL A 54 6.90 -6.24 -12.04
C VAL A 54 8.30 -5.92 -11.55
N SER A 55 8.99 -5.03 -12.26
CA SER A 55 10.31 -4.53 -11.89
C SER A 55 10.27 -3.81 -10.54
N LEU A 56 11.35 -3.95 -9.77
CA LEU A 56 11.50 -3.31 -8.46
C LEU A 56 12.26 -2.01 -8.61
N VAL A 57 11.78 -0.96 -7.92
CA VAL A 57 12.45 0.35 -7.89
C VAL A 57 12.89 0.65 -6.46
N ILE A 58 14.21 0.79 -6.27
CA ILE A 58 14.85 1.24 -5.03
C ILE A 58 15.87 2.32 -5.40
N ASP A 59 15.60 3.57 -5.03
CA ASP A 59 16.48 4.70 -5.34
C ASP A 59 17.45 5.01 -4.19
N GLU A 60 18.52 5.75 -4.51
CA GLU A 60 19.60 6.15 -3.58
C GLU A 60 19.11 6.75 -2.26
N ASP A 61 18.04 7.54 -2.29
CA ASP A 61 17.50 8.24 -1.12
C ASP A 61 16.33 7.51 -0.43
N ASP A 62 15.93 6.33 -0.91
CA ASP A 62 14.82 5.60 -0.31
C ASP A 62 15.16 5.06 1.08
N LEU A 63 14.32 5.38 2.07
CA LEU A 63 14.29 4.76 3.41
C LEU A 63 13.15 3.75 3.60
N ILE A 64 12.12 3.88 2.76
CA ILE A 64 11.01 2.94 2.60
C ILE A 64 10.84 2.71 1.10
N VAL A 65 10.51 1.48 0.72
CA VAL A 65 10.46 1.06 -0.69
C VAL A 65 9.07 0.56 -1.07
N GLY A 66 8.82 0.49 -2.37
CA GLY A 66 7.50 0.28 -2.93
C GLY A 66 7.20 1.42 -3.89
N ARG A 67 7.28 1.14 -5.19
CA ARG A 67 6.92 2.04 -6.26
C ARG A 67 6.68 1.23 -7.52
N VAL A 68 5.74 1.66 -8.35
CA VAL A 68 5.53 1.06 -9.67
C VAL A 68 6.60 1.54 -10.65
N PRO A 69 7.15 0.65 -11.50
CA PRO A 69 8.06 1.06 -12.56
C PRO A 69 7.28 1.82 -13.64
N GLU A 70 7.67 3.06 -13.88
CA GLU A 70 7.06 3.92 -14.88
C GLU A 70 8.09 4.27 -15.96
N ILE A 71 7.66 4.23 -17.21
CA ILE A 71 8.49 4.59 -18.36
C ILE A 71 7.79 5.62 -19.22
N VAL A 72 8.57 6.52 -19.84
CA VAL A 72 8.08 7.32 -20.96
C VAL A 72 8.09 6.40 -22.19
N PRO A 73 6.93 6.04 -22.77
CA PRO A 73 6.88 5.05 -23.83
C PRO A 73 7.52 5.57 -25.12
N THR A 74 8.20 4.68 -25.85
CA THR A 74 8.58 4.91 -27.25
C THR A 74 7.34 4.98 -28.15
N PRO A 75 7.45 5.44 -29.41
CA PRO A 75 6.32 5.41 -30.35
C PRO A 75 5.69 4.02 -30.52
N GLU A 76 6.50 2.96 -30.51
CA GLU A 76 6.04 1.56 -30.63
C GLU A 76 5.30 1.12 -29.36
N GLN A 77 5.81 1.46 -28.19
CA GLN A 77 5.16 1.18 -26.90
C GLN A 77 3.86 1.97 -26.74
N GLU A 78 3.83 3.21 -27.23
CA GLU A 78 2.62 4.02 -27.26
C GLU A 78 1.57 3.37 -28.16
N LYS A 79 1.95 2.93 -29.37
CA LYS A 79 1.05 2.18 -30.26
C LYS A 79 0.52 0.91 -29.60
N PHE A 80 1.40 0.12 -28.97
CA PHE A 80 1.01 -1.06 -28.21
C PHE A 80 0.01 -0.71 -27.10
N PHE A 81 0.26 0.35 -26.33
CA PHE A 81 -0.64 0.81 -25.28
C PHE A 81 -2.03 1.14 -25.84
N GLN A 82 -2.11 1.87 -26.96
CA GLN A 82 -3.40 2.24 -27.57
C GLN A 82 -4.16 1.00 -28.07
N GLU A 83 -3.48 0.06 -28.72
CA GLU A 83 -4.08 -1.19 -29.23
C GLU A 83 -4.55 -2.13 -28.11
N ASN A 84 -3.97 -2.02 -26.92
CA ASN A 84 -4.25 -2.89 -25.78
C ASN A 84 -4.96 -2.18 -24.63
N ARG A 85 -5.45 -0.96 -24.85
CA ARG A 85 -6.11 -0.11 -23.85
C ARG A 85 -7.20 -0.82 -23.02
N PRO A 86 -8.00 -1.78 -23.54
CA PRO A 86 -8.95 -2.54 -22.70
C PRO A 86 -8.31 -3.31 -21.54
N PHE A 87 -7.04 -3.69 -21.62
CA PHE A 87 -6.33 -4.33 -20.50
C PHE A 87 -5.80 -3.33 -19.47
N TRP A 88 -5.93 -2.03 -19.72
CA TRP A 88 -5.59 -1.01 -18.75
C TRP A 88 -6.57 -1.05 -17.56
N TRP A 89 -7.87 -1.21 -17.86
CA TRP A 89 -8.94 -1.38 -16.87
C TRP A 89 -9.72 -2.66 -17.16
N VAL A 90 -9.44 -3.69 -16.36
CA VAL A 90 -10.07 -4.99 -16.52
C VAL A 90 -11.14 -5.22 -15.45
N PRO A 91 -12.30 -5.79 -15.80
CA PRO A 91 -13.44 -5.86 -14.89
C PRO A 91 -13.23 -6.80 -13.69
N TRP A 92 -12.33 -7.77 -13.80
CA TRP A 92 -12.06 -8.76 -12.74
C TRP A 92 -10.98 -8.34 -11.74
N PHE A 93 -10.27 -7.24 -12.00
CA PHE A 93 -9.14 -6.79 -11.19
C PHE A 93 -9.19 -5.28 -10.97
N GLN A 94 -10.16 -4.87 -10.15
CA GLN A 94 -10.43 -3.48 -9.82
C GLN A 94 -11.07 -3.37 -8.44
N THR A 95 -11.02 -2.17 -7.85
CA THR A 95 -11.72 -1.83 -6.60
C THR A 95 -12.24 -0.39 -6.69
N THR A 96 -13.28 -0.06 -5.96
CA THR A 96 -13.89 1.29 -5.99
C THR A 96 -13.17 2.28 -5.10
N GLY A 97 -12.29 1.82 -4.21
CA GLY A 97 -11.64 2.66 -3.20
C GLY A 97 -12.66 3.32 -2.24
N HIS A 98 -12.39 4.56 -1.80
CA HIS A 98 -13.21 5.29 -0.82
C HIS A 98 -13.33 4.57 0.53
N LEU A 99 -12.23 4.07 1.05
CA LEU A 99 -12.21 3.34 2.31
C LEU A 99 -10.93 3.59 3.09
N THR A 100 -11.04 3.51 4.42
CA THR A 100 -9.88 3.47 5.31
C THR A 100 -9.53 2.00 5.52
N ILE A 101 -8.32 1.60 5.13
CA ILE A 101 -7.84 0.25 5.42
C ILE A 101 -7.69 0.09 6.93
N SER A 102 -7.97 -1.10 7.45
CA SER A 102 -7.69 -1.42 8.84
C SER A 102 -6.19 -1.59 9.05
N TRP A 103 -5.46 -0.48 9.11
CA TRP A 103 -4.02 -0.47 9.32
C TRP A 103 -3.64 -1.13 10.65
N GLU A 104 -4.44 -0.94 11.69
CA GLU A 104 -4.25 -1.61 12.98
C GLU A 104 -4.25 -3.14 12.84
N MET A 105 -5.20 -3.68 12.07
CA MET A 105 -5.28 -5.12 11.81
C MET A 105 -4.03 -5.62 11.04
N LEU A 106 -3.57 -4.87 10.03
CA LEU A 106 -2.32 -5.18 9.34
C LEU A 106 -1.13 -5.18 10.30
N LEU A 107 -1.02 -4.17 11.16
CA LEU A 107 0.12 -4.01 12.06
C LEU A 107 0.12 -5.02 13.23
N GLN A 108 -1.06 -5.47 13.69
CA GLN A 108 -1.21 -6.40 14.82
C GLN A 108 -1.23 -7.87 14.42
N GLU A 109 -1.77 -8.20 13.23
CA GLU A 109 -1.89 -9.58 12.77
C GLU A 109 -0.88 -9.94 11.66
N GLY A 110 -0.44 -8.94 10.87
CA GLY A 110 0.30 -9.17 9.63
C GLY A 110 -0.56 -9.84 8.55
N LEU A 111 -0.05 -9.87 7.31
CA LEU A 111 -0.69 -10.59 6.21
C LEU A 111 -0.79 -12.10 6.47
N GLY A 112 0.16 -12.66 7.24
CA GLY A 112 0.15 -14.06 7.66
C GLY A 112 -1.05 -14.35 8.57
N GLY A 113 -1.30 -13.51 9.59
CA GLY A 113 -2.46 -13.67 10.46
C GLY A 113 -3.80 -13.53 9.70
N LEU A 114 -3.87 -12.61 8.75
CA LEU A 114 -5.05 -12.45 7.88
C LEU A 114 -5.29 -13.66 6.98
N ARG A 115 -4.22 -14.19 6.39
CA ARG A 115 -4.26 -15.42 5.61
C ARG A 115 -4.73 -16.61 6.45
N ASP A 116 -4.21 -16.76 7.67
CA ASP A 116 -4.58 -17.85 8.58
C ASP A 116 -6.03 -17.75 9.03
N ARG A 117 -6.55 -16.53 9.26
CA ARG A 117 -7.98 -16.31 9.51
C ARG A 117 -8.84 -16.76 8.34
N ALA A 118 -8.45 -16.42 7.11
CA ALA A 118 -9.16 -16.85 5.91
C ALA A 118 -9.12 -18.39 5.76
N ALA A 119 -7.95 -19.01 5.98
CA ALA A 119 -7.77 -20.45 5.93
C ALA A 119 -8.64 -21.18 6.97
N LYS A 120 -8.60 -20.75 8.24
CA LYS A 120 -9.45 -21.31 9.31
C LYS A 120 -10.94 -21.20 8.98
N ARG A 121 -11.37 -20.07 8.41
CA ARG A 121 -12.76 -19.91 7.98
C ARG A 121 -13.11 -20.84 6.82
N LEU A 122 -12.20 -21.03 5.87
CA LEU A 122 -12.38 -21.93 4.74
C LEU A 122 -12.48 -23.39 5.18
N GLU A 123 -11.64 -23.81 6.14
CA GLU A 123 -11.70 -25.14 6.76
C GLU A 123 -13.02 -25.36 7.50
N ALA A 124 -13.50 -24.35 8.24
CA ALA A 124 -14.78 -24.42 8.94
C ALA A 124 -16.00 -24.53 8.00
N LEU A 125 -15.86 -24.21 6.71
CA LEU A 125 -16.88 -24.48 5.69
C LEU A 125 -16.95 -25.97 5.29
N GLY A 126 -15.93 -26.77 5.63
CA GLY A 126 -15.85 -28.21 5.32
C GLY A 126 -16.14 -29.10 6.53
N GLY A 127 -17.35 -29.69 6.61
CA GLY A 127 -17.64 -30.81 7.52
C GLY A 127 -19.07 -30.99 8.03
N GLY A 128 -19.98 -30.03 7.82
CA GLY A 128 -21.39 -30.18 8.20
C GLY A 128 -22.34 -29.88 7.06
N PRO A 129 -23.55 -30.49 7.01
CA PRO A 129 -24.64 -29.90 6.23
C PRO A 129 -24.81 -28.45 6.69
N ASN A 130 -25.24 -27.56 5.81
CA ASN A 130 -25.55 -26.16 6.11
C ASN A 130 -26.39 -26.05 7.41
N LEU A 131 -25.72 -25.89 8.57
CA LEU A 131 -26.39 -25.76 9.88
C LEU A 131 -26.94 -24.34 10.08
N PHE A 132 -26.56 -23.42 9.19
CA PHE A 132 -27.39 -22.30 8.83
C PHE A 132 -28.00 -22.58 7.47
N GLY A 133 -29.02 -23.43 7.46
CA GLY A 133 -30.19 -23.24 6.62
C GLY A 133 -30.90 -21.93 6.99
N GLY A 134 -30.18 -20.82 6.94
CA GLY A 134 -30.83 -19.58 6.53
C GLY A 134 -31.28 -19.89 5.12
N SER A 135 -32.60 -19.94 4.93
CA SER A 135 -33.23 -19.90 3.61
C SER A 135 -32.34 -19.09 2.65
N PRO A 136 -32.18 -19.48 1.37
CA PRO A 136 -31.76 -18.50 0.39
C PRO A 136 -32.70 -17.33 0.63
N GLN A 137 -32.17 -16.22 1.16
CA GLN A 137 -32.91 -14.98 1.08
C GLN A 137 -33.07 -14.86 -0.41
N GLN A 138 -34.32 -15.07 -0.85
CA GLN A 138 -34.79 -14.76 -2.17
C GLN A 138 -34.50 -13.27 -2.33
N VAL A 139 -33.27 -12.93 -2.69
CA VAL A 139 -32.99 -11.79 -3.53
C VAL A 139 -33.70 -12.20 -4.81
N GLY A 140 -34.92 -11.67 -4.96
CA GLY A 140 -35.82 -12.01 -6.04
C GLY A 140 -35.08 -11.99 -7.37
N ASP A 141 -35.36 -13.00 -8.19
CA ASP A 141 -34.87 -13.12 -9.55
C ASP A 141 -35.02 -11.80 -10.32
N SER A 142 -33.90 -11.12 -10.58
CA SER A 142 -33.69 -10.36 -11.82
C SER A 142 -32.24 -9.87 -12.03
N ASP A 143 -31.21 -10.56 -11.54
CA ASP A 143 -29.84 -10.27 -12.00
C ASP A 143 -28.93 -11.48 -11.89
N ALA A 144 -28.59 -12.07 -13.03
CA ALA A 144 -27.58 -13.10 -13.18
C ALA A 144 -26.16 -12.49 -13.08
N THR A 145 -25.88 -11.75 -12.01
CA THR A 145 -24.53 -11.33 -11.62
C THR A 145 -24.15 -12.07 -10.34
N SER A 146 -23.55 -13.23 -10.55
CA SER A 146 -23.08 -14.19 -9.54
C SER A 146 -22.23 -13.54 -8.44
N HIS A 147 -22.79 -13.35 -7.24
CA HIS A 147 -22.01 -13.04 -6.05
C HIS A 147 -20.97 -14.14 -5.80
N PRO A 148 -19.69 -13.82 -5.53
CA PRO A 148 -18.67 -14.82 -5.28
C PRO A 148 -19.07 -15.66 -4.06
N SER A 149 -18.96 -16.99 -4.19
CA SER A 149 -19.17 -17.87 -3.04
C SER A 149 -18.20 -17.49 -1.90
N GLN A 150 -18.60 -17.70 -0.65
CA GLN A 150 -17.72 -17.43 0.49
C GLN A 150 -16.36 -18.14 0.34
N ARG A 151 -16.35 -19.34 -0.26
CA ARG A 151 -15.14 -20.07 -0.60
C ARG A 151 -14.24 -19.31 -1.59
N ASP A 152 -14.80 -18.85 -2.70
CA ASP A 152 -14.08 -18.07 -3.73
C ASP A 152 -13.44 -16.81 -3.13
N PHE A 153 -14.18 -16.09 -2.29
CA PHE A 153 -13.65 -14.92 -1.58
C PHE A 153 -12.46 -15.27 -0.68
N LEU A 154 -12.57 -16.33 0.14
CA LEU A 154 -11.52 -16.71 1.08
C LEU A 154 -10.25 -17.19 0.36
N GLU A 155 -10.40 -18.00 -0.69
CA GLU A 155 -9.28 -18.44 -1.52
C GLU A 155 -8.59 -17.25 -2.21
N GLY A 156 -9.37 -16.31 -2.76
CA GLY A 156 -8.86 -15.06 -3.32
C GLY A 156 -8.11 -14.20 -2.31
N ALA A 157 -8.65 -14.03 -1.10
CA ALA A 157 -8.03 -13.25 -0.04
C ALA A 157 -6.69 -13.83 0.42
N MET A 158 -6.60 -15.17 0.54
CA MET A 158 -5.34 -15.86 0.85
C MET A 158 -4.29 -15.61 -0.24
N LEU A 159 -4.67 -15.70 -1.52
CA LEU A 159 -3.78 -15.40 -2.64
C LEU A 159 -3.29 -13.95 -2.63
N CYS A 160 -4.14 -12.99 -2.25
CA CYS A 160 -3.73 -11.60 -2.11
C CYS A 160 -2.70 -11.39 -0.99
N CYS A 161 -2.88 -12.05 0.15
CA CYS A 161 -1.91 -12.01 1.24
C CYS A 161 -0.56 -12.59 0.79
N ASP A 162 -0.58 -13.75 0.12
CA ASP A 162 0.62 -14.40 -0.43
C ASP A 162 1.32 -13.52 -1.47
N ALA A 163 0.58 -12.82 -2.32
CA ALA A 163 1.11 -11.92 -3.34
C ALA A 163 1.89 -10.74 -2.73
N LEU A 164 1.31 -10.07 -1.74
CA LEU A 164 1.94 -8.95 -1.04
C LEU A 164 3.16 -9.40 -0.22
N ALA A 165 3.09 -10.56 0.43
CA ALA A 165 4.23 -11.15 1.13
C ALA A 165 5.38 -11.49 0.16
N THR A 166 5.06 -12.05 -1.01
CA THR A 166 6.04 -12.32 -2.07
C THR A 166 6.72 -11.02 -2.53
N PHE A 167 5.94 -9.95 -2.68
CA PHE A 167 6.48 -8.66 -3.09
C PHE A 167 7.44 -8.05 -2.07
N ALA A 168 7.08 -8.14 -0.78
CA ALA A 168 7.95 -7.71 0.31
C ALA A 168 9.28 -8.47 0.29
N ALA A 169 9.22 -9.80 0.15
CA ALA A 169 10.42 -10.64 0.06
C ALA A 169 11.30 -10.31 -1.17
N ARG A 170 10.68 -10.00 -2.31
CA ARG A 170 11.39 -9.54 -3.53
C ARG A 170 12.14 -8.23 -3.27
N TYR A 171 11.49 -7.25 -2.65
CA TYR A 171 12.14 -5.99 -2.28
C TYR A 171 13.25 -6.19 -1.24
N ALA A 172 13.06 -7.07 -0.25
CA ALA A 172 14.08 -7.37 0.74
C ALA A 172 15.33 -7.98 0.07
N ALA A 173 15.14 -8.92 -0.85
CA ALA A 173 16.23 -9.53 -1.61
C ALA A 173 16.97 -8.49 -2.46
N GLU A 174 16.26 -7.61 -3.17
CA GLU A 174 16.90 -6.57 -3.99
C GLU A 174 17.63 -5.52 -3.13
N ALA A 175 17.06 -5.13 -1.99
CA ALA A 175 17.73 -4.25 -1.05
C ALA A 175 19.04 -4.87 -0.53
N ARG A 176 19.07 -6.17 -0.22
CA ARG A 176 20.31 -6.89 0.15
C ARG A 176 21.31 -6.95 -1.00
N ARG A 177 20.85 -7.16 -2.24
CA ARG A 177 21.72 -7.15 -3.42
C ARG A 177 22.40 -5.79 -3.59
N LEU A 178 21.63 -4.71 -3.56
CA LEU A 178 22.16 -3.34 -3.63
C LEU A 178 23.08 -3.02 -2.45
N ALA A 179 22.80 -3.54 -1.26
CA ALA A 179 23.64 -3.33 -0.07
C ALA A 179 25.04 -3.96 -0.21
N ALA A 180 25.19 -5.00 -1.03
CA ALA A 180 26.49 -5.63 -1.29
C ALA A 180 27.42 -4.71 -2.11
N GLU A 181 26.84 -3.84 -2.94
CA GLU A 181 27.55 -2.90 -3.83
C GLU A 181 27.66 -1.49 -3.23
N ALA A 182 26.90 -1.20 -2.17
CA ALA A 182 26.86 0.10 -1.51
C ALA A 182 27.91 0.27 -0.39
N ALA A 183 28.19 1.52 -0.02
CA ALA A 183 29.10 1.89 1.06
C ALA A 183 28.45 2.89 2.04
N GLY A 184 29.04 3.00 3.23
CA GLY A 184 28.64 3.96 4.26
C GLY A 184 27.16 3.86 4.67
N GLY A 185 26.54 5.02 4.94
CA GLY A 185 25.14 5.09 5.39
C GLY A 185 24.15 4.45 4.42
N ARG A 186 24.41 4.47 3.11
CA ARG A 186 23.52 3.85 2.12
C ARG A 186 23.40 2.34 2.30
N LYS A 187 24.52 1.67 2.61
CA LYS A 187 24.53 0.23 2.90
C LYS A 187 23.67 -0.08 4.12
N GLU A 188 23.78 0.71 5.18
CA GLU A 188 22.97 0.52 6.38
C GLU A 188 21.48 0.71 6.11
N ASP A 189 21.12 1.73 5.33
CA ASP A 189 19.71 1.99 4.99
C ASP A 189 19.10 0.85 4.18
N LEU A 190 19.83 0.31 3.20
CA LEU A 190 19.40 -0.84 2.42
C LEU A 190 19.24 -2.10 3.30
N LEU A 191 20.14 -2.33 4.25
CA LEU A 191 20.02 -3.45 5.19
C LEU A 191 18.83 -3.26 6.15
N ARG A 192 18.54 -2.02 6.58
CA ARG A 192 17.35 -1.69 7.39
C ARG A 192 16.06 -1.89 6.60
N ILE A 193 16.03 -1.54 5.31
CA ILE A 193 14.90 -1.81 4.40
C ILE A 193 14.68 -3.32 4.30
N ALA A 194 15.74 -4.09 4.02
CA ALA A 194 15.65 -5.54 3.92
C ALA A 194 15.14 -6.17 5.21
N ALA A 195 15.70 -5.79 6.36
CA ALA A 195 15.29 -6.30 7.66
C ALA A 195 13.83 -5.98 8.00
N ALA A 196 13.35 -4.78 7.62
CA ALA A 196 11.96 -4.41 7.81
C ALA A 196 11.02 -5.29 6.97
N LEU A 197 11.34 -5.50 5.69
CA LEU A 197 10.53 -6.28 4.75
C LEU A 197 10.60 -7.79 4.94
N ASP A 198 11.71 -8.30 5.48
CA ASP A 198 11.84 -9.70 5.89
C ASP A 198 10.87 -10.05 7.04
N HIS A 199 10.42 -9.05 7.79
CA HIS A 199 9.48 -9.23 8.90
C HIS A 199 8.05 -8.77 8.57
N ALA A 200 7.86 -7.48 8.24
CA ALA A 200 6.57 -6.88 7.95
C ALA A 200 6.47 -6.50 6.45
N PRO A 201 5.34 -6.74 5.76
CA PRO A 201 3.99 -6.90 6.30
C PRO A 201 3.55 -8.35 6.59
N LEU A 202 4.39 -9.36 6.38
CA LEU A 202 3.99 -10.76 6.61
C LEU A 202 3.59 -10.99 8.08
N ASN A 203 4.39 -10.49 9.01
CA ASN A 203 4.18 -10.62 10.44
C ASN A 203 3.74 -9.29 11.07
N PRO A 204 3.18 -9.31 12.30
CA PRO A 204 2.89 -8.10 13.06
C PRO A 204 4.12 -7.20 13.18
N ALA A 205 3.97 -5.91 12.93
CA ALA A 205 5.09 -4.97 12.99
C ALA A 205 5.69 -4.93 14.40
N ARG A 206 7.01 -4.81 14.50
CA ARG A 206 7.76 -4.72 15.76
C ARG A 206 8.48 -3.41 15.92
N THR A 207 8.64 -2.59 14.89
CA THR A 207 9.32 -1.28 14.93
C THR A 207 8.53 -0.23 14.18
N PHE A 208 8.80 1.05 14.44
CA PHE A 208 8.19 2.17 13.74
C PHE A 208 8.51 2.11 12.24
N ARG A 209 9.74 1.74 11.88
CA ARG A 209 10.16 1.52 10.49
C ARG A 209 9.38 0.38 9.83
N GLU A 210 9.25 -0.76 10.50
CA GLU A 210 8.46 -1.89 10.00
C GLU A 210 7.00 -1.48 9.77
N ALA A 211 6.42 -0.71 10.70
CA ALA A 211 5.03 -0.26 10.59
C ALA A 211 4.81 0.68 9.38
N ILE A 212 5.68 1.68 9.19
CA ILE A 212 5.58 2.58 8.03
C ILE A 212 5.81 1.82 6.71
N GLN A 213 6.83 0.96 6.66
CA GLN A 213 7.14 0.17 5.46
C GLN A 213 5.97 -0.78 5.09
N ALA A 214 5.33 -1.40 6.08
CA ALA A 214 4.17 -2.28 5.89
C ALA A 214 2.94 -1.51 5.38
N ILE A 215 2.61 -0.38 6.00
CA ILE A 215 1.52 0.49 5.56
C ILE A 215 1.76 0.93 4.12
N TRP A 216 2.95 1.47 3.82
CA TRP A 216 3.29 1.98 2.50
C TRP A 216 3.21 0.91 1.41
N LEU A 217 3.76 -0.28 1.64
CA LEU A 217 3.79 -1.33 0.62
C LEU A 217 2.38 -1.80 0.24
N VAL A 218 1.48 -1.92 1.24
CA VAL A 218 0.07 -2.30 1.02
C VAL A 218 -0.70 -1.16 0.35
N ASP A 219 -0.53 0.07 0.85
CA ASP A 219 -1.18 1.27 0.28
C ASP A 219 -0.81 1.47 -1.19
N MET A 220 0.48 1.39 -1.51
CA MET A 220 0.98 1.52 -2.88
C MET A 220 0.42 0.42 -3.80
N ALA A 221 0.35 -0.84 -3.34
CA ALA A 221 -0.23 -1.91 -4.13
C ALA A 221 -1.72 -1.66 -4.44
N LEU A 222 -2.48 -1.17 -3.46
CA LEU A 222 -3.90 -0.85 -3.66
C LEU A 222 -4.09 0.30 -4.66
N HIS A 223 -3.35 1.40 -4.49
CA HIS A 223 -3.48 2.57 -5.35
C HIS A 223 -2.91 2.34 -6.76
N ALA A 224 -1.71 1.79 -6.88
CA ALA A 224 -0.94 1.81 -8.12
C ALA A 224 -0.92 0.47 -8.88
N VAL A 225 -1.11 -0.67 -8.19
CA VAL A 225 -1.13 -2.00 -8.82
C VAL A 225 -2.55 -2.46 -9.09
N VAL A 226 -3.43 -2.47 -8.08
CA VAL A 226 -4.86 -2.79 -8.29
C VAL A 226 -5.51 -1.67 -9.10
N GLY A 227 -5.29 -0.42 -8.71
CA GLY A 227 -5.76 0.74 -9.45
C GLY A 227 -7.11 1.23 -8.93
N ALA A 228 -7.07 2.03 -7.87
CA ALA A 228 -8.24 2.71 -7.33
C ALA A 228 -7.84 4.04 -6.67
N ARG A 229 -8.82 4.78 -6.14
CA ARG A 229 -8.63 6.11 -5.55
C ARG A 229 -9.17 6.20 -4.13
N ASP A 230 -8.68 7.18 -3.38
CA ASP A 230 -9.19 7.59 -2.08
C ASP A 230 -9.12 6.49 -1.01
N PHE A 231 -7.98 5.80 -0.91
CA PHE A 231 -7.66 5.06 0.30
C PHE A 231 -7.10 6.05 1.34
N ALA A 232 -7.66 6.00 2.54
CA ALA A 232 -7.23 6.87 3.63
C ALA A 232 -6.18 6.16 4.49
N LEU A 233 -5.06 6.84 4.75
CA LEU A 233 -4.12 6.45 5.80
C LEU A 233 -4.75 6.59 7.20
N GLY A 234 -5.78 7.43 7.33
CA GLY A 234 -6.59 7.54 8.54
C GLY A 234 -5.79 8.09 9.73
N ARG A 235 -6.03 7.56 10.94
CA ARG A 235 -5.40 8.00 12.19
C ARG A 235 -3.99 7.46 12.37
N LEU A 236 -3.07 7.82 11.46
CA LEU A 236 -1.66 7.40 11.52
C LEU A 236 -1.02 7.71 12.88
N ASP A 237 -1.41 8.82 13.51
CA ASP A 237 -0.97 9.20 14.85
C ASP A 237 -1.33 8.14 15.90
N GLN A 238 -2.44 7.42 15.76
CA GLN A 238 -2.83 6.38 16.71
C GLN A 238 -2.16 5.05 16.42
N TYR A 239 -2.03 4.69 15.13
CA TYR A 239 -1.46 3.40 14.72
C TYR A 239 0.04 3.34 14.94
N LEU A 240 0.76 4.44 14.63
CA LEU A 240 2.22 4.48 14.68
C LEU A 240 2.77 4.85 16.07
N TYR A 241 1.97 5.52 16.91
CA TYR A 241 2.44 6.04 18.19
C TYR A 241 2.99 5.00 19.17
N PRO A 242 2.38 3.82 19.34
CA PRO A 242 2.94 2.77 20.21
C PRO A 242 4.35 2.35 19.78
N PHE A 243 4.60 2.29 18.46
CA PHE A 243 5.91 1.95 17.90
C PHE A 243 6.91 3.08 18.10
N TYR A 244 6.51 4.32 17.82
CA TYR A 244 7.34 5.51 18.02
C TYR A 244 7.80 5.63 19.48
N LEU A 245 6.86 5.58 20.43
CA LEU A 245 7.17 5.74 21.85
C LEU A 245 8.12 4.67 22.36
N ARG A 246 7.86 3.40 22.00
CA ARG A 246 8.72 2.29 22.42
C ARG A 246 10.12 2.43 21.83
N ASP A 247 10.22 2.73 20.54
CA ASP A 247 11.53 2.75 19.85
C ASP A 247 12.38 3.94 20.28
N THR A 248 11.77 5.10 20.58
CA THR A 248 12.50 6.25 21.14
C THR A 248 12.96 5.99 22.56
N GLN A 249 12.12 5.40 23.42
CA GLN A 249 12.50 5.01 24.77
C GLN A 249 13.62 3.95 24.79
N ALA A 250 13.63 3.05 23.81
CA ALA A 250 14.65 2.03 23.66
C ALA A 250 15.93 2.52 22.96
N GLY A 251 15.99 3.78 22.50
CA GLY A 251 17.11 4.32 21.74
C GLY A 251 17.31 3.69 20.36
N ILE A 252 16.29 3.00 19.83
CA ILE A 252 16.29 2.37 18.50
C ILE A 252 16.01 3.42 17.41
N LEU A 253 15.25 4.46 17.76
CA LEU A 253 14.78 5.50 16.87
C LEU A 253 14.98 6.87 17.53
N THR A 254 15.51 7.85 16.81
CA THR A 254 15.49 9.25 17.26
C THR A 254 14.28 9.99 16.69
N ASP A 255 13.94 11.15 17.28
CA ASP A 255 12.84 11.98 16.76
C ASP A 255 13.08 12.43 15.32
N GLU A 256 14.34 12.74 14.97
CA GLU A 256 14.73 13.10 13.60
C GLU A 256 14.55 11.94 12.62
N GLN A 257 14.91 10.72 13.03
CA GLN A 257 14.71 9.52 12.21
C GLN A 257 13.23 9.19 12.03
N ALA A 258 12.42 9.37 13.07
CA ALA A 258 10.98 9.21 12.99
C ALA A 258 10.36 10.23 12.02
N GLN A 259 10.76 11.49 12.14
CA GLN A 259 10.33 12.57 11.25
C GLN A 259 10.69 12.26 9.79
N GLU A 260 11.93 11.85 9.52
CA GLU A 260 12.41 11.54 8.17
C GLU A 260 11.64 10.38 7.52
N LEU A 261 11.29 9.35 8.29
CA LEU A 261 10.46 8.23 7.79
C LEU A 261 9.03 8.68 7.42
N VAL A 262 8.42 9.56 8.21
CA VAL A 262 7.09 10.11 7.91
C VAL A 262 7.14 11.04 6.69
N GLU A 263 8.20 11.85 6.57
CA GLU A 263 8.45 12.66 5.37
C GLU A 263 8.56 11.79 4.11
N CYS A 264 9.31 10.69 4.20
CA CYS A 264 9.41 9.72 3.10
C CYS A 264 8.03 9.16 2.73
N LEU A 265 7.21 8.76 3.72
CA LEU A 265 5.85 8.26 3.47
C LEU A 265 5.00 9.27 2.68
N PHE A 266 5.01 10.55 3.08
CA PHE A 266 4.20 11.55 2.40
C PHE A 266 4.70 11.86 0.99
N ILE A 267 6.02 11.90 0.78
CA ILE A 267 6.57 12.07 -0.57
C ILE A 267 6.20 10.87 -1.45
N LYS A 268 6.31 9.65 -0.91
CA LYS A 268 5.90 8.41 -1.58
C LYS A 268 4.43 8.45 -2.00
N CYS A 269 3.53 8.90 -1.14
CA CYS A 269 2.12 9.10 -1.48
C CYS A 269 1.93 10.04 -2.69
N SER A 270 2.71 11.13 -2.77
CA SER A 270 2.67 12.06 -3.90
C SER A 270 3.16 11.46 -5.23
N GLU A 271 4.02 10.43 -5.20
CA GLU A 271 4.50 9.75 -6.41
C GLU A 271 3.37 9.02 -7.15
N ILE A 272 2.38 8.50 -6.41
CA ILE A 272 1.27 7.73 -7.00
C ILE A 272 0.20 8.66 -7.56
N VAL A 273 -0.25 9.63 -6.77
CA VAL A 273 -1.38 10.51 -7.11
C VAL A 273 -0.98 11.64 -8.07
N GLY A 274 0.33 11.88 -8.24
CA GLY A 274 0.87 12.93 -9.10
C GLY A 274 0.69 14.34 -8.51
N TYR A 275 0.78 15.36 -9.38
CA TYR A 275 0.86 16.77 -8.97
C TYR A 275 -0.47 17.50 -8.83
N ALA A 276 -1.60 16.86 -9.15
CA ALA A 276 -2.83 17.60 -9.45
C ALA A 276 -4.08 17.06 -8.73
N ASP A 277 -4.68 17.95 -7.94
CA ASP A 277 -6.13 18.04 -7.74
C ASP A 277 -6.79 18.39 -9.08
N GLN A 278 -7.67 17.51 -9.58
CA GLN A 278 -8.75 17.63 -10.60
C GLN A 278 -8.56 18.53 -11.85
N ARG A 279 -7.46 19.27 -12.02
CA ARG A 279 -7.34 20.46 -12.88
C ARG A 279 -5.98 20.62 -13.59
N SER A 280 -5.18 19.58 -13.71
CA SER A 280 -3.92 19.58 -14.49
C SER A 280 -3.85 18.35 -15.41
N PRO A 281 -2.97 18.31 -16.45
CA PRO A 281 -2.93 17.15 -17.35
C PRO A 281 -2.69 15.88 -16.53
N LYS A 282 -3.61 14.93 -16.68
CA LYS A 282 -3.65 13.75 -15.81
C LYS A 282 -2.45 12.87 -16.09
N LYS A 283 -1.68 12.55 -15.03
CA LYS A 283 -0.69 11.48 -15.07
C LYS A 283 -1.37 10.22 -15.64
N ARG A 284 -0.65 9.48 -16.48
CA ARG A 284 -1.13 8.20 -17.04
C ARG A 284 -1.01 7.07 -16.01
N SER A 285 -1.53 7.31 -14.80
CA SER A 285 -1.64 6.37 -13.70
C SER A 285 -3.10 5.96 -13.49
N HIS A 286 -3.32 4.87 -12.74
CA HIS A 286 -4.66 4.37 -12.41
C HIS A 286 -5.34 5.14 -11.28
N CYS A 287 -4.53 5.72 -10.40
CA CYS A 287 -4.99 6.50 -9.26
C CYS A 287 -5.05 7.99 -9.64
N GLN A 288 -5.95 8.33 -10.56
CA GLN A 288 -6.16 9.73 -10.95
C GLN A 288 -6.99 10.44 -9.87
N ASP A 289 -6.66 11.71 -9.62
CA ASP A 289 -7.47 12.63 -8.81
C ASP A 289 -7.74 12.13 -7.37
N SER A 290 -6.86 11.29 -6.83
CA SER A 290 -6.98 10.79 -5.46
C SER A 290 -6.35 11.75 -4.47
N VAL A 291 -7.03 11.96 -3.35
CA VAL A 291 -6.46 12.64 -2.19
C VAL A 291 -6.11 11.63 -1.10
N GLN A 292 -5.02 11.89 -0.39
CA GLN A 292 -4.52 11.03 0.67
C GLN A 292 -4.97 11.60 2.01
N TYR A 293 -5.93 10.94 2.64
CA TYR A 293 -6.51 11.42 3.90
C TYR A 293 -5.71 10.93 5.10
N VAL A 294 -5.06 11.87 5.78
CA VAL A 294 -4.46 11.66 7.10
C VAL A 294 -5.32 12.41 8.13
N VAL A 295 -5.68 11.72 9.20
CA VAL A 295 -6.43 12.28 10.34
C VAL A 295 -5.49 12.30 11.54
N LEU A 296 -5.44 13.41 12.28
CA LEU A 296 -4.62 13.56 13.47
C LEU A 296 -5.45 14.02 14.67
N GLY A 297 -5.12 13.52 15.86
CA GLY A 297 -5.82 13.90 17.09
C GLY A 297 -7.22 13.31 17.18
N GLY A 298 -8.14 13.99 17.88
CA GLY A 298 -9.42 13.44 18.28
C GLY A 298 -9.36 12.73 19.64
N GLN A 299 -10.45 12.06 20.03
CA GLN A 299 -10.57 11.38 21.33
C GLN A 299 -10.39 9.87 21.15
N LYS A 300 -9.78 9.21 22.15
CA LYS A 300 -9.95 7.76 22.32
C LYS A 300 -11.26 7.56 23.06
N GLY A 301 -12.10 6.64 22.60
CA GLY A 301 -13.31 6.29 23.35
C GLY A 301 -12.91 5.66 24.67
N GLU A 302 -13.09 6.38 25.78
CA GLU A 302 -13.11 5.76 27.09
C GLU A 302 -14.39 4.91 27.15
N MET A 303 -14.25 3.58 27.18
CA MET A 303 -15.32 2.73 27.69
C MET A 303 -15.67 3.25 29.10
N ALA A 304 -16.93 3.61 29.29
CA ALA A 304 -17.45 4.25 30.49
C ALA A 304 -16.93 3.54 31.77
N GLY A 305 -16.22 4.30 32.59
CA GLY A 305 -15.93 3.94 33.98
C GLY A 305 -14.52 3.40 34.24
N ARG A 306 -13.52 4.29 34.23
CA ARG A 306 -12.42 4.33 35.21
C ARG A 306 -11.66 5.64 35.04
N SER A 307 -11.81 6.52 36.03
CA SER A 307 -10.88 7.64 36.18
C SER A 307 -9.50 7.08 36.52
N LEU A 308 -8.46 7.69 35.96
CA LEU A 308 -7.39 8.36 36.70
C LEU A 308 -6.23 8.72 35.75
N GLY A 309 -5.90 10.01 35.74
CA GLY A 309 -4.55 10.55 35.72
C GLY A 309 -3.53 9.95 34.75
N GLY A 310 -3.24 10.68 33.67
CA GLY A 310 -1.99 10.47 32.93
C GLY A 310 -2.05 10.66 31.41
N PHE A 311 -3.01 11.38 30.84
CA PHE A 311 -2.97 11.74 29.43
C PHE A 311 -2.59 13.21 29.27
N GLY A 312 -1.46 13.49 28.61
CA GLY A 312 -1.14 14.88 28.26
C GLY A 312 0.12 15.15 27.44
N TYR A 313 1.17 14.32 27.53
CA TYR A 313 2.46 14.68 26.91
C TYR A 313 2.89 13.82 25.72
N GLY A 314 2.44 12.57 25.66
CA GLY A 314 2.93 11.64 24.65
C GLY A 314 2.25 11.74 23.29
N ALA A 315 0.92 11.78 23.27
CA ALA A 315 0.13 11.91 22.04
C ALA A 315 0.26 13.31 21.41
N SER A 316 0.59 14.34 22.18
CA SER A 316 0.85 15.70 21.69
C SER A 316 2.17 15.78 20.91
N VAL A 317 3.18 14.99 21.27
CA VAL A 317 4.49 14.97 20.59
C VAL A 317 4.41 14.24 19.24
N ALA A 318 3.79 13.05 19.16
CA ALA A 318 3.57 12.40 17.87
C ALA A 318 2.61 13.19 16.96
N LYS A 319 1.59 13.82 17.53
CA LYS A 319 0.75 14.79 16.81
C LYS A 319 1.59 15.97 16.32
N ALA A 320 2.50 16.49 17.14
CA ALA A 320 3.40 17.58 16.74
C ALA A 320 4.40 17.16 15.66
N HIS A 321 4.94 15.94 15.67
CA HIS A 321 5.85 15.48 14.61
C HIS A 321 5.11 15.20 13.29
N VAL A 322 3.98 14.49 13.31
CA VAL A 322 3.21 14.26 12.08
C VAL A 322 2.60 15.57 11.55
N SER A 323 2.17 16.49 12.44
CA SER A 323 1.70 17.82 12.05
C SER A 323 2.84 18.72 11.58
N ALA A 324 4.00 18.75 12.24
CA ALA A 324 5.16 19.54 11.80
C ALA A 324 5.72 19.01 10.48
N VAL A 325 5.65 17.70 10.24
CA VAL A 325 5.94 17.11 8.92
C VAL A 325 4.88 17.55 7.91
N ALA A 326 3.59 17.52 8.23
CA ALA A 326 2.55 18.05 7.34
C ALA A 326 2.75 19.54 7.02
N ASP A 327 3.22 20.35 7.98
CA ASP A 327 3.51 21.77 7.78
C ASP A 327 4.79 22.02 6.95
N ARG A 328 5.80 21.12 7.06
CA ARG A 328 7.06 21.13 6.28
C ARG A 328 6.93 20.47 4.91
N VAL A 329 5.97 19.57 4.75
CA VAL A 329 5.48 19.05 3.47
C VAL A 329 4.32 19.95 3.08
N GLN A 330 4.64 21.23 2.82
CA GLN A 330 3.70 22.15 2.18
C GLN A 330 3.08 21.45 0.96
N PRO A 331 1.77 21.62 0.69
CA PRO A 331 1.19 21.14 -0.56
C PRO A 331 2.07 21.62 -1.70
N VAL A 332 2.54 20.65 -2.49
CA VAL A 332 3.34 20.85 -3.69
C VAL A 332 2.67 21.97 -4.50
N PRO A 333 3.32 23.14 -4.69
CA PRO A 333 2.72 24.22 -5.45
C PRO A 333 2.37 23.70 -6.84
N SER A 334 1.11 23.85 -7.24
CA SER A 334 0.65 23.51 -8.59
C SER A 334 1.59 24.17 -9.59
N ARG A 335 2.15 23.40 -10.53
CA ARG A 335 2.94 23.93 -11.64
C ARG A 335 2.05 24.89 -12.42
N ARG A 336 2.22 26.21 -12.23
CA ARG A 336 1.66 27.18 -13.18
C ARG A 336 2.50 27.05 -14.44
N LEU A 337 1.97 26.35 -15.43
CA LEU A 337 2.50 26.46 -16.79
C LEU A 337 2.34 27.93 -17.23
N PRO A 338 3.32 28.48 -17.99
CA PRO A 338 3.25 29.83 -18.52
C PRO A 338 2.03 30.08 -19.40
#